data_AF-A0A4V1IQ40-F1
#
_entry.id   AF-A0A4V1IQ40-F1
#
_cell.length_a   1.000
_cell.length_b   1.000
_cell.length_c   1.000
_cell.angle_alpha   90.00
_cell.angle_beta   90.00
_cell.angle_gamma   90.00
#
_symmetry.space_group_name_H-M   'P 1'
#
loop_
_entity.id
_entity.type
_entity.pdbx_description
1 polymer ?
#
loop_
_entity_poly.entity_id
_entity_poly.type
_entity_poly.pdbx_seq_one_letter_code
_entity_poly.pdbx_strand_id
1 'polypeptide(L)'
;NKEWRVALGLQAVPGVILFCVTWFIPYSPRWLASKGRDAEAIAVLAKLRSEDVSSPAIQEEYSVIRAGIEVERQAGNASWIEMAKPGVLNRVVIVVLLQLFQQWTGINVILYYQNQLIQAMGFN
;
A
#
# COMPACT_ATOMS: atom_id res chain seq x y z
N ASN A 1 -32.55 4.59 17.78
CA ASN A 1 -32.61 4.05 16.40
C ASN A 1 -31.92 4.91 15.31
N LYS A 2 -31.17 5.98 15.66
CA LYS A 2 -30.40 6.81 14.70
C LYS A 2 -28.88 6.68 14.85
N GLU A 3 -28.40 6.21 16.00
CA GLU A 3 -26.98 6.18 16.38
C GLU A 3 -26.11 5.32 15.43
N TRP A 4 -26.55 4.12 15.07
CA TRP A 4 -25.80 3.25 14.15
C TRP A 4 -25.67 3.85 12.73
N ARG A 5 -26.69 4.58 12.28
CA ARG A 5 -26.69 5.27 10.97
C ARG A 5 -25.72 6.44 10.96
N VAL A 6 -25.64 7.18 12.07
CA VAL A 6 -24.69 8.29 12.25
C VAL A 6 -23.26 7.75 12.30
N ALA A 7 -23.01 6.66 13.01
CA ALA A 7 -21.69 6.03 13.07
C ALA A 7 -21.20 5.56 11.68
N LEU A 8 -22.05 4.89 10.90
CA LEU A 8 -21.71 4.48 9.53
C LEU A 8 -21.55 5.68 8.58
N GLY A 9 -22.40 6.70 8.71
CA GLY A 9 -22.28 7.93 7.94
C GLY A 9 -20.99 8.69 8.21
N LEU A 10 -20.53 8.70 9.46
CA LEU A 10 -19.26 9.32 9.84
C LEU A 10 -18.04 8.60 9.23
N GLN A 11 -18.09 7.26 9.12
CA GLN A 11 -17.04 6.49 8.45
C GLN A 11 -16.93 6.78 6.95
N ALA A 12 -18.01 7.26 6.31
CA ALA A 12 -17.97 7.69 4.92
C ALA A 12 -17.16 8.97 4.72
N VAL A 13 -17.00 9.81 5.75
CA VAL A 13 -16.26 11.08 5.67
C VAL A 13 -14.81 10.89 5.21
N PRO A 14 -13.96 10.05 5.83
CA PRO A 14 -12.61 9.80 5.32
C PRO A 14 -12.61 9.17 3.92
N GLY A 15 -13.63 8.38 3.56
CA GLY A 15 -13.77 7.84 2.21
C GLY A 15 -14.02 8.92 1.15
N VAL A 16 -14.88 9.89 1.45
CA VAL A 16 -15.12 11.07 0.59
C VAL A 16 -13.88 11.94 0.50
N ILE A 17 -13.17 12.16 1.62
CA ILE A 17 -11.90 12.91 1.61
C ILE A 17 -10.89 12.22 0.69
N LEU A 18 -10.69 10.91 0.84
CA LEU A 18 -9.76 10.16 -0.01
C LEU A 18 -10.16 10.24 -1.48
N PHE A 19 -11.45 10.08 -1.78
CA PHE A 19 -11.98 10.21 -3.14
C PHE A 19 -11.72 11.60 -3.73
N CYS A 20 -11.88 12.67 -2.96
CA CYS A 20 -11.54 14.01 -3.42
C CYS A 20 -10.03 14.21 -3.61
N VAL A 21 -9.20 13.65 -2.72
CA VAL A 21 -7.74 13.82 -2.75
C VAL A 21 -7.08 13.04 -3.89
N THR A 22 -7.62 11.90 -4.31
CA THR A 22 -7.04 11.08 -5.38
C THR A 22 -6.91 11.82 -6.71
N TRP A 23 -7.75 12.82 -7.00
CA TRP A 23 -7.59 13.67 -8.18
C TRP A 23 -6.38 14.61 -8.13
N PHE A 24 -5.83 14.88 -6.95
CA PHE A 24 -4.66 15.74 -6.76
C PHE A 24 -3.35 14.96 -6.59
N ILE A 25 -3.42 13.66 -6.30
CA ILE A 25 -2.24 12.81 -6.13
C ILE A 25 -1.68 12.46 -7.51
N PRO A 26 -0.38 12.75 -7.79
CA PRO A 26 0.24 12.33 -9.04
C PRO A 26 0.33 10.80 -9.10
N TYR A 27 0.24 10.25 -10.30
CA TYR A 27 0.48 8.82 -10.51
C TYR A 27 1.89 8.43 -10.07
N SER A 28 2.04 7.19 -9.60
CA SER A 28 3.35 6.66 -9.21
C SER A 28 4.35 6.77 -10.39
N PRO A 29 5.57 7.30 -10.16
CA PRO A 29 6.57 7.45 -11.22
C PRO A 29 6.94 6.10 -11.86
N ARG A 30 6.94 5.02 -11.06
CA ARG A 30 7.14 3.65 -11.57
C ARG A 30 6.03 3.19 -12.52
N TRP A 31 4.78 3.54 -12.23
CA TRP A 31 3.66 3.22 -13.11
C TRP A 31 3.68 4.04 -14.40
N LEU A 32 4.05 5.33 -14.31
CA LEU A 32 4.20 6.19 -15.49
C LEU A 32 5.30 5.65 -16.42
N ALA A 33 6.46 5.27 -15.85
CA ALA A 33 7.55 4.64 -16.59
C ALA A 33 7.13 3.30 -17.23
N SER A 34 6.34 2.47 -16.56
CA SER A 34 5.88 1.20 -17.15
C SER A 34 4.88 1.38 -18.29
N LYS A 35 4.24 2.55 -18.39
CA LYS A 35 3.40 2.98 -19.52
C LYS A 35 4.16 3.72 -20.62
N GLY A 36 5.47 3.90 -20.49
CA GLY A 36 6.31 4.65 -21.44
C GLY A 36 6.12 6.16 -21.36
N ARG A 37 5.56 6.68 -20.26
CA ARG A 37 5.35 8.12 -20.02
C ARG A 37 6.55 8.69 -19.25
N ASP A 38 7.72 8.60 -19.87
CA ASP A 38 9.01 8.82 -19.21
C ASP A 38 9.20 10.25 -18.72
N ALA A 39 8.86 11.24 -19.55
CA ALA A 39 8.97 12.66 -19.18
C ALA A 39 8.12 13.01 -17.95
N GLU A 40 6.91 12.45 -17.86
CA GLU A 40 6.03 12.65 -16.70
C GLU A 40 6.54 11.90 -15.46
N ALA A 41 7.09 10.69 -15.64
CA ALA A 41 7.68 9.93 -14.56
C ALA A 41 8.85 10.68 -13.91
N ILE A 42 9.74 11.27 -14.73
CA ILE A 42 10.87 12.08 -14.24
C ILE A 42 10.36 13.35 -13.55
N ALA A 43 9.37 14.03 -14.12
CA ALA A 43 8.79 15.23 -13.49
C ALA A 43 8.15 14.94 -12.12
N VAL A 44 7.43 13.82 -11.99
CA VAL A 44 6.85 13.38 -10.70
C VAL A 44 7.95 12.96 -9.73
N LEU A 45 9.00 12.27 -10.19
CA LEU A 45 10.12 11.86 -9.36
C LEU A 45 10.92 13.06 -8.83
N ALA A 46 11.20 14.04 -9.68
CA ALA A 46 11.83 15.31 -9.32
C ALA A 46 10.99 16.06 -8.27
N LYS A 47 9.67 16.14 -8.46
CA LYS A 47 8.75 16.73 -7.48
C LYS A 47 8.77 15.99 -6.12
N LEU A 48 8.85 14.66 -6.13
CA LEU A 48 8.90 13.85 -4.91
C LEU A 48 10.21 14.04 -4.12
N ARG A 49 11.32 14.17 -4.85
CA ARG A 49 12.66 14.40 -4.28
C ARG A 49 12.96 15.86 -3.98
N SER A 50 12.09 16.78 -4.41
CA SER A 50 12.30 18.23 -4.33
C SER A 50 13.60 18.68 -5.04
N GLU A 51 13.92 18.03 -6.17
CA GLU A 51 15.09 18.32 -7.00
C GLU A 51 14.67 18.74 -8.42
N ASP A 52 15.63 19.22 -9.21
CA ASP A 52 15.42 19.53 -10.63
C ASP A 52 15.37 18.23 -11.47
N VAL A 53 14.56 18.25 -12.52
CA VAL A 53 14.41 17.20 -13.53
C VAL A 53 15.74 16.88 -14.20
N SER A 54 16.62 17.88 -14.33
CA SER A 54 17.96 17.73 -14.91
C SER A 54 19.05 17.32 -13.92
N SER A 55 18.71 17.15 -12.63
CA SER A 55 19.68 16.68 -11.62
C SER A 55 20.19 15.28 -12.00
N PRO A 56 21.52 15.04 -11.97
CA PRO A 56 22.09 13.71 -12.22
C PRO A 56 21.51 12.63 -11.31
N ALA A 57 21.17 12.96 -10.07
CA ALA A 57 20.61 12.02 -9.11
C ALA A 57 19.23 11.50 -9.55
N ILE A 58 18.38 12.39 -10.10
CA ILE A 58 17.05 12.02 -10.60
C ILE A 58 17.16 11.15 -11.86
N GLN A 59 18.09 11.48 -12.76
CA GLN A 59 18.31 10.68 -13.97
C GLN A 59 18.84 9.29 -13.64
N GLU A 60 19.74 9.20 -12.65
CA GLU A 60 20.24 7.91 -12.14
C GLU A 60 19.12 7.09 -11.51
N GLU A 61 18.34 7.66 -10.58
CA GLU A 61 17.21 6.97 -9.95
C GLU A 61 16.18 6.50 -10.98
N TYR A 62 15.86 7.36 -11.96
CA TYR A 62 14.96 7.02 -13.06
C TYR A 62 15.49 5.86 -13.91
N SER A 63 16.80 5.84 -14.20
CA SER A 63 17.44 4.77 -14.97
C SER A 63 17.35 3.41 -14.26
N VAL A 64 17.48 3.40 -12.93
CA VAL A 64 17.33 2.19 -12.11
C VAL A 64 15.89 1.68 -12.16
N ILE A 65 14.91 2.59 -12.03
CA ILE A 65 13.48 2.23 -12.14
C ILE A 65 13.20 1.63 -13.53
N ARG A 66 13.68 2.27 -14.59
CA ARG A 66 13.50 1.81 -15.97
C ARG A 66 14.14 0.43 -16.18
N ALA A 67 15.35 0.23 -15.67
CA ALA A 67 16.04 -1.06 -15.76
C ALA A 67 15.24 -2.18 -15.06
N GLY A 68 14.70 -1.92 -13.87
CA GLY A 68 13.84 -2.88 -13.16
C GLY A 68 12.58 -3.24 -13.93
N ILE A 69 11.92 -2.25 -14.56
CA ILE A 69 10.72 -2.48 -15.38
C ILE A 69 11.05 -3.32 -16.62
N GLU A 70 12.20 -3.09 -17.26
CA GLU A 70 12.63 -3.87 -18.42
C GLU A 70 12.87 -5.34 -18.05
N VAL A 71 13.51 -5.59 -16.91
CA VAL A 71 13.69 -6.95 -16.37
C VAL A 71 12.34 -7.63 -16.11
N GLU A 72 11.38 -6.90 -15.51
CA GLU A 72 10.03 -7.42 -15.27
C GLU A 72 9.28 -7.71 -16.58
N ARG A 73 9.43 -6.85 -17.58
CA ARG A 73 8.82 -7.02 -18.91
C ARG A 73 9.36 -8.25 -19.64
N GLN A 74 10.66 -8.52 -19.50
CA GLN A 74 11.31 -9.72 -20.05
C GLN A 74 10.93 -11.00 -19.30
N ALA A 75 10.72 -10.92 -17.98
CA ALA A 75 10.25 -12.03 -17.17
C ALA A 75 8.78 -12.43 -17.48
N GLY A 76 8.02 -11.53 -18.10
CA GLY A 76 6.64 -11.77 -18.53
C GLY A 76 5.62 -11.59 -17.41
N ASN A 77 4.41 -12.11 -17.61
CA ASN A 77 3.33 -11.99 -16.63
C ASN A 77 3.53 -12.97 -15.48
N ALA A 78 3.69 -12.45 -14.27
CA ALA A 78 3.68 -13.26 -13.06
C ALA A 78 2.30 -13.89 -12.85
N SER A 79 2.26 -15.20 -12.66
CA SER A 79 1.05 -15.95 -12.31
C SER A 79 1.01 -16.24 -10.81
N TRP A 80 -0.19 -16.36 -10.22
CA TRP A 80 -0.37 -16.76 -8.82
C TRP A 80 0.34 -18.07 -8.47
N ILE A 81 0.45 -18.98 -9.43
CA ILE A 81 1.15 -20.27 -9.25
C ILE A 81 2.66 -20.06 -9.05
N GLU A 82 3.23 -18.97 -9.55
CA GLU A 82 4.65 -18.68 -9.39
C GLU A 82 5.05 -18.37 -7.95
N MET A 83 4.08 -18.01 -7.10
CA MET A 83 4.30 -17.84 -5.66
C MET A 83 4.69 -19.15 -4.97
N ALA A 84 4.39 -20.30 -5.57
CA ALA A 84 4.77 -21.62 -5.09
C ALA A 84 6.19 -22.05 -5.53
N LYS A 85 6.90 -21.26 -6.35
CA LYS A 85 8.24 -21.60 -6.83
C LYS A 85 9.27 -21.58 -5.67
N PRO A 86 10.25 -22.50 -5.68
CA PRO A 86 11.36 -22.49 -4.71
C PRO A 86 12.12 -21.15 -4.81
N GLY A 87 12.30 -20.48 -3.67
CA GLY A 87 12.87 -19.12 -3.57
C GLY A 87 11.85 -18.04 -3.21
N VAL A 88 10.65 -18.08 -3.81
CA VAL A 88 9.54 -17.17 -3.48
C VAL A 88 8.69 -17.75 -2.35
N LEU A 89 8.51 -19.08 -2.33
CA LEU A 89 7.69 -19.78 -1.34
C LEU A 89 8.07 -19.44 0.11
N ASN A 90 9.35 -19.38 0.44
CA ASN A 90 9.80 -19.03 1.79
C ASN A 90 9.34 -17.63 2.21
N ARG A 91 9.38 -16.65 1.28
CA ARG A 91 8.90 -15.29 1.54
C ARG A 91 7.39 -15.27 1.75
N VAL A 92 6.66 -16.02 0.93
CA VAL A 92 5.20 -16.13 1.03
C VAL A 92 4.80 -16.77 2.36
N VAL A 93 5.44 -17.88 2.74
CA VAL A 93 5.20 -18.55 4.03
C VAL A 93 5.47 -17.61 5.20
N ILE A 94 6.57 -16.86 5.18
CA ILE A 94 6.87 -15.87 6.21
C ILE A 94 5.74 -14.82 6.30
N VAL A 95 5.31 -14.24 5.18
CA VAL A 95 4.23 -13.23 5.17
C VAL A 95 2.91 -13.81 5.68
N VAL A 96 2.56 -15.04 5.29
CA VAL A 96 1.35 -15.72 5.74
C VAL A 96 1.40 -16.01 7.24
N LEU A 97 2.52 -16.51 7.76
CA LEU A 97 2.69 -16.78 9.18
C LEU A 97 2.69 -15.49 10.00
N LEU A 98 3.32 -14.41 9.52
CA LEU A 98 3.26 -13.10 10.15
C LEU A 98 1.81 -12.60 10.25
N GLN A 99 1.05 -12.72 9.16
CA GLN A 99 -0.34 -12.29 9.13
C GLN A 99 -1.23 -13.13 10.05
N LEU A 100 -0.96 -14.43 10.14
CA LEU A 100 -1.64 -15.35 11.03
C LEU A 100 -1.33 -15.05 12.51
N PHE A 101 -0.05 -14.85 12.86
CA PHE A 101 0.34 -14.49 14.21
C PHE A 101 -0.24 -13.14 14.64
N GLN A 102 -0.32 -12.16 13.73
CA GLN A 102 -0.98 -10.90 14.02
C GLN A 102 -2.44 -11.10 14.45
N GLN A 103 -3.20 -11.97 13.77
CA GLN A 103 -4.60 -12.27 14.14
C GLN A 103 -4.70 -13.12 15.40
N TRP A 104 -3.77 -14.07 15.62
CA TRP A 104 -3.73 -14.90 16.83
C TRP A 104 -3.47 -14.14 18.12
N THR A 105 -2.90 -12.92 18.05
CA THR A 105 -2.86 -12.03 19.22
C THR A 105 -4.25 -11.72 19.79
N GLY A 106 -5.32 -11.96 19.03
CA GLY A 106 -6.69 -11.74 19.48
C GLY A 106 -7.03 -10.25 19.60
N ILE A 107 -6.26 -9.36 18.95
CA ILE A 107 -6.49 -7.91 19.01
C ILE A 107 -7.93 -7.51 18.66
N ASN A 108 -8.55 -8.22 17.71
CA ASN A 108 -9.95 -7.99 17.36
C ASN A 108 -10.89 -8.31 18.54
N VAL A 109 -10.66 -9.41 19.26
CA VAL A 109 -11.46 -9.76 20.45
C VAL A 109 -11.32 -8.66 21.51
N ILE A 110 -10.10 -8.18 21.75
CA ILE A 110 -9.88 -7.07 22.69
C ILE A 110 -10.66 -5.83 22.24
N LEU A 111 -10.53 -5.41 20.97
CA LEU A 111 -11.22 -4.21 20.46
C LEU A 111 -12.75 -4.29 20.59
N TYR A 112 -13.35 -5.47 20.40
CA TYR A 112 -14.81 -5.63 20.52
C TYR A 112 -15.28 -5.77 21.96
N TYR A 113 -14.53 -6.47 22.81
CA TYR A 113 -14.94 -6.84 24.15
C TYR A 113 -14.25 -6.04 25.26
N GLN A 114 -13.42 -5.05 24.93
CA GLN A 114 -12.67 -4.25 25.90
C GLN A 114 -13.57 -3.71 27.02
N ASN A 115 -14.70 -3.09 26.67
CA ASN A 115 -15.62 -2.52 27.67
C ASN A 115 -16.26 -3.61 28.55
N GLN A 116 -16.64 -4.76 27.96
CA GLN A 116 -17.21 -5.88 28.71
C GLN A 116 -16.18 -6.50 29.67
N LEU A 117 -14.92 -6.57 29.25
CA LEU A 117 -13.82 -7.08 30.05
C LEU A 117 -13.49 -6.14 31.22
N ILE A 118 -13.50 -4.83 30.98
CA ILE A 118 -13.30 -3.80 32.02
C ILE A 118 -14.44 -3.83 33.06
N GLN A 119 -15.69 -3.97 32.61
CA GLN A 119 -16.84 -4.13 33.50
C GLN A 119 -16.79 -5.44 34.29
N ALA A 120 -16.38 -6.54 33.67
CA ALA A 120 -16.18 -7.82 34.35
C ALA A 120 -15.07 -7.77 35.41
N MET A 121 -14.10 -6.87 35.27
CA MET A 121 -13.05 -6.60 36.26
C MET A 121 -13.53 -5.69 37.42
N GLY A 122 -14.80 -5.25 37.42
CA GLY A 122 -15.39 -4.47 38.50
C GLY A 122 -15.22 -2.95 38.38
N PHE A 123 -14.71 -2.47 37.24
CA PHE A 123 -14.67 -1.04 36.93
C PHE A 123 -15.92 -0.68 36.11
N ASN A 124 -16.84 0.07 36.72
CA ASN A 124 -18.04 0.62 36.07
C ASN A 124 -17.71 1.87 35.26
#